data_AF-A0A6N7L502-F1
#
_entry.id   AF-A0A6N7L502-F1
#
_cell.length_a   1.000
_cell.length_b   1.000
_cell.length_c   1.000
_cell.angle_alpha   90.00
_cell.angle_beta   90.00
_cell.angle_gamma   90.00
#
_symmetry.space_group_name_H-M   'P 1'
#
loop_
_entity.id
_entity.type
_entity.pdbx_description
1 polymer ?
#
loop_
_entity_poly.entity_id
_entity_poly.type
_entity_poly.pdbx_seq_one_letter_code
_entity_poly.pdbx_strand_id
1 'polypeptide(L)'
;MTPIALETLLTTYEEGRWRHLRTGELMIQDRLGALQARREVRRRLAEGDVTLIASPGQLWTLRPEFDAPADWPRGRTLELVERRSCPPAALVADEAGQEREIRLTVLDEMYELTSWRWCE
;
A
#
# COMPACT_ATOMS: atom_id res chain seq x y z
N MET A 1 -3.45 1.91 16.54
CA MET A 1 -2.15 1.95 15.82
C MET A 1 -1.70 3.40 15.74
N THR A 2 -0.45 3.68 16.11
CA THR A 2 0.16 4.99 15.84
C THR A 2 0.31 5.11 14.33
N PRO A 3 -0.10 6.21 13.68
CA PRO A 3 0.09 6.38 12.25
C PRO A 3 1.58 6.24 11.93
N ILE A 4 1.89 5.34 11.00
CA ILE A 4 3.25 5.17 10.50
C ILE A 4 3.66 6.48 9.85
N ALA A 5 4.57 7.21 10.49
CA ALA A 5 5.05 8.47 9.98
C ALA A 5 5.93 8.19 8.75
N LEU A 6 5.47 8.54 7.55
CA LEU A 6 6.23 8.33 6.31
C LEU A 6 7.65 8.92 6.39
N GLU A 7 7.81 10.06 7.07
CA GLU A 7 9.10 10.70 7.33
C GLU A 7 10.10 9.84 8.12
N THR A 8 9.62 8.83 8.87
CA THR A 8 10.46 7.84 9.55
C THR A 8 10.84 6.66 8.65
N LEU A 9 10.17 6.52 7.51
CA LEU A 9 10.38 5.44 6.55
C LEU A 9 11.07 5.91 5.26
N LEU A 10 10.92 7.19 4.89
CA LEU A 10 11.29 7.75 3.59
C LEU A 10 12.29 8.89 3.74
N THR A 11 13.24 8.99 2.80
CA THR A 11 13.95 10.27 2.61
C THR A 11 12.99 11.34 2.07
N THR A 12 13.33 12.63 2.24
CA THR A 12 12.51 13.75 1.74
C THR A 12 12.23 13.66 0.24
N TYR A 13 13.19 13.15 -0.54
CA TYR A 13 13.03 12.99 -2.00
C TYR A 13 12.04 11.88 -2.35
N GLU A 14 12.19 10.71 -1.73
CA GLU A 14 11.28 9.56 -1.93
C GLU A 14 9.87 9.89 -1.49
N GLU A 15 9.73 10.61 -0.38
CA GLU A 15 8.44 11.10 0.10
C GLU A 15 7.78 12.05 -0.92
N GLY A 16 8.55 12.98 -1.48
CA GLY A 16 8.07 13.89 -2.52
C GLY A 16 7.60 13.15 -3.77
N ARG A 17 8.38 12.18 -4.23
CA ARG A 17 8.05 11.32 -5.39
C ARG A 17 6.79 10.49 -5.12
N TRP A 18 6.70 9.85 -3.96
CA TRP A 18 5.54 9.06 -3.56
C TRP A 18 4.26 9.92 -3.51
N ARG A 19 4.31 11.11 -2.89
CA ARG A 19 3.16 12.02 -2.81
C ARG A 19 2.71 12.47 -4.19
N HIS A 20 3.66 12.70 -5.10
CA HIS A 20 3.37 13.06 -6.48
C HIS A 20 2.63 11.94 -7.22
N LEU A 21 3.14 10.71 -7.14
CA LEU A 21 2.53 9.54 -7.78
C LEU A 21 1.11 9.27 -7.26
N ARG A 22 0.91 9.30 -5.94
CA ARG A 22 -0.42 9.10 -5.32
C ARG A 22 -1.42 10.19 -5.69
N THR A 23 -0.95 11.43 -5.82
CA THR A 23 -1.79 12.51 -6.33
C THR A 23 -2.24 12.21 -7.76
N GLY A 24 -1.32 11.78 -8.63
CA GLY A 24 -1.64 11.42 -10.01
C GLY A 24 -2.64 10.27 -10.10
N GLU A 25 -2.49 9.24 -9.26
CA GLU A 25 -3.43 8.12 -9.19
C GLU A 25 -4.85 8.57 -8.84
N LEU A 26 -5.01 9.38 -7.77
CA LEU A 26 -6.33 9.89 -7.39
C LEU A 26 -6.96 10.79 -8.46
N MET A 27 -6.15 11.56 -9.18
CA MET A 27 -6.66 12.36 -10.30
C MET A 27 -7.24 11.48 -11.41
N ILE A 28 -6.64 10.32 -11.69
CA ILE A 28 -7.07 9.39 -12.73
C ILE A 28 -8.28 8.57 -12.25
N GLN A 29 -8.20 7.99 -11.06
CA GLN A 29 -9.20 7.06 -10.51
C GLN A 29 -10.49 7.79 -10.12
N ASP A 30 -10.36 8.86 -9.33
CA ASP A 30 -11.49 9.55 -8.72
C ASP A 30 -11.90 10.80 -9.52
N ARG A 31 -11.24 11.06 -10.65
CA ARG A 31 -11.44 12.23 -11.51
C ARG A 31 -11.33 13.56 -10.74
N LEU A 32 -10.48 13.59 -9.72
CA LEU A 32 -10.28 14.77 -8.88
C LEU A 32 -9.39 15.80 -9.57
N GLY A 33 -9.64 17.08 -9.32
CA GLY A 33 -8.70 18.14 -9.67
C GLY A 33 -7.41 18.03 -8.85
N ALA A 34 -6.27 18.48 -9.40
CA ALA A 34 -4.95 18.32 -8.76
C ALA A 34 -4.88 18.84 -7.32
N LEU A 35 -5.54 19.98 -7.01
CA LEU A 35 -5.59 20.52 -5.65
C LEU A 35 -6.40 19.62 -4.69
N GLN A 36 -7.52 19.07 -5.16
CA GLN A 36 -8.35 18.16 -4.37
C GLN A 36 -7.62 16.85 -4.12
N ALA A 37 -7.02 16.25 -5.16
CA ALA A 37 -6.21 15.05 -5.03
C ALA A 37 -5.06 15.20 -4.03
N ARG A 38 -4.31 16.32 -4.07
CA ARG A 38 -3.24 16.58 -3.09
C ARG A 38 -3.76 16.71 -1.66
N ARG A 39 -4.89 17.39 -1.46
CA ARG A 39 -5.53 17.52 -0.15
C ARG A 39 -5.97 16.15 0.37
N GLU A 40 -6.50 15.33 -0.52
CA GLU A 40 -6.97 13.98 -0.20
C GLU A 40 -5.81 13.06 0.19
N VAL A 41 -4.70 13.07 -0.56
CA VAL A 41 -3.46 12.35 -0.17
C VAL A 41 -3.00 12.75 1.22
N ARG A 42 -2.96 14.06 1.53
CA ARG A 42 -2.54 14.54 2.86
C ARG A 42 -3.50 14.12 3.97
N ARG A 43 -4.81 14.21 3.73
CA ARG A 43 -5.85 13.85 4.68
C ARG A 43 -5.77 12.36 5.02
N ARG A 44 -5.78 11.51 4.00
CA ARG A 44 -5.67 10.04 4.11
C ARG A 44 -4.37 9.62 4.78
N LEU A 45 -3.24 10.27 4.47
CA LEU A 45 -1.98 10.04 5.20
C LEU A 45 -2.09 10.37 6.69
N ALA A 46 -2.68 11.50 7.04
CA ALA A 46 -2.85 11.90 8.45
C ALA A 46 -3.78 10.94 9.21
N GLU A 47 -4.72 10.32 8.50
CA GLU A 47 -5.61 9.27 9.02
C GLU A 47 -4.95 7.89 9.07
N GLY A 48 -3.73 7.74 8.53
CA GLY A 48 -3.05 6.47 8.43
C GLY A 48 -3.69 5.51 7.42
N ASP A 49 -4.35 6.03 6.38
CA ASP A 49 -4.98 5.23 5.33
C ASP A 49 -3.96 4.33 4.64
N VAL A 50 -4.13 3.06 4.96
CA VAL A 50 -3.24 1.96 4.63
C VAL A 50 -3.34 1.62 3.12
N THR A 51 -4.51 1.85 2.52
CA THR A 51 -4.73 1.67 1.08
C THR A 51 -3.98 2.70 0.24
N LEU A 52 -3.71 3.88 0.80
CA LEU A 52 -2.95 4.93 0.12
C LEU A 52 -1.45 4.63 0.16
N ILE A 53 -0.93 4.12 1.28
CA ILE A 53 0.51 3.89 1.47
C ILE A 53 1.05 2.66 0.73
N ALA A 54 0.19 1.71 0.32
CA ALA A 54 0.58 0.51 -0.42
C ALA A 54 1.52 0.82 -1.60
N SER A 55 2.78 0.43 -1.51
CA SER A 55 3.88 0.75 -2.43
C SER A 55 4.88 -0.41 -2.54
N PRO A 56 5.57 -0.58 -3.68
CA PRO A 56 6.55 -1.64 -3.85
C PRO A 56 7.59 -1.73 -2.73
N GLY A 57 8.00 -2.95 -2.38
CA GLY A 57 8.97 -3.26 -1.33
C GLY A 57 8.41 -3.23 0.10
N GLN A 58 7.11 -2.96 0.26
CA GLN A 58 6.43 -3.05 1.56
C GLN A 58 6.13 -4.50 1.93
N LEU A 59 6.34 -4.86 3.20
CA LEU A 59 5.99 -6.15 3.77
C LEU A 59 4.75 -6.00 4.65
N TRP A 60 3.78 -6.86 4.39
CA TRP A 60 2.47 -6.86 5.00
C TRP A 60 2.24 -8.20 5.66
N THR A 61 1.87 -8.20 6.93
CA THR A 61 1.63 -9.43 7.69
C THR A 61 0.15 -9.58 7.96
N LEU A 62 -0.36 -10.79 7.78
CA LEU A 62 -1.74 -11.16 8.06
C LEU A 62 -1.99 -10.99 9.55
N ARG A 63 -3.03 -10.24 9.90
CA ARG A 63 -3.36 -10.00 11.31
C ARG A 63 -3.82 -11.31 11.97
N PRO A 64 -3.56 -11.49 13.28
CA PRO A 64 -3.83 -12.76 13.97
C PRO A 64 -5.31 -13.16 14.01
N GLU A 65 -6.24 -12.22 13.86
CA GLU A 65 -7.68 -12.46 13.82
C GLU A 65 -8.19 -13.03 12.49
N PHE A 66 -7.37 -13.02 11.43
CA PHE A 66 -7.72 -13.57 10.14
C PHE A 66 -6.95 -14.87 9.85
N ASP A 67 -7.65 -15.82 9.24
CA ASP A 67 -7.02 -16.97 8.63
C ASP A 67 -6.53 -16.62 7.23
N ALA A 68 -5.40 -17.23 6.83
CA ALA A 68 -4.90 -17.07 5.48
C ALA A 68 -5.94 -17.60 4.49
N PRO A 69 -6.20 -16.91 3.37
CA PRO A 69 -7.11 -17.42 2.35
C PRO A 69 -6.70 -18.84 1.93
N ALA A 70 -7.66 -19.77 1.84
CA ALA A 70 -7.38 -21.18 1.58
C ALA A 70 -6.55 -21.43 0.30
N ASP A 71 -6.67 -20.53 -0.68
CA ASP A 71 -5.95 -20.63 -1.95
C ASP A 71 -4.46 -20.27 -1.82
N TRP A 72 -4.01 -19.78 -0.66
CA TRP A 72 -2.67 -19.24 -0.43
C TRP A 72 -1.82 -20.26 0.34
N PRO A 73 -0.89 -20.95 -0.33
CA PRO A 73 -0.29 -22.16 0.22
C PRO A 73 0.59 -21.93 1.45
N ARG A 74 1.14 -20.72 1.66
CA ARG A 74 2.03 -20.40 2.81
C ARG A 74 2.05 -18.95 3.33
N GLY A 75 1.29 -18.01 2.74
CA GLY A 75 1.52 -16.58 3.01
C GLY A 75 0.88 -16.03 4.28
N ARG A 76 1.66 -15.87 5.36
CA ARG A 76 1.33 -14.88 6.43
C ARG A 76 1.96 -13.53 6.14
N THR A 77 3.04 -13.50 5.36
CA THR A 77 3.69 -12.26 4.93
C THR A 77 3.55 -12.10 3.42
N LEU A 78 3.30 -10.86 3.00
CA LEU A 78 3.23 -10.44 1.61
C LEU A 78 4.19 -9.30 1.36
N GLU A 79 4.98 -9.42 0.31
CA GLU A 79 5.72 -8.29 -0.25
C GLU A 79 4.91 -7.63 -1.35
N LEU A 80 4.69 -6.33 -1.28
CA LEU A 80 4.06 -5.57 -2.35
C LEU A 80 5.08 -5.41 -3.47
N VAL A 81 4.80 -5.98 -4.64
CA VAL A 81 5.69 -5.95 -5.82
C VAL A 81 5.32 -4.78 -6.71
N GLU A 82 4.02 -4.60 -6.96
CA GLU A 82 3.50 -3.57 -7.87
C GLU A 82 2.18 -3.05 -7.34
N ARG A 83 1.94 -1.73 -7.49
CA ARG A 83 0.60 -1.15 -7.29
C ARG A 83 -0.02 -0.86 -8.65
N ARG A 84 -1.23 -1.38 -8.87
CA ARG A 84 -2.03 -1.16 -10.07
C ARG A 84 -3.12 -0.14 -9.79
N SER A 85 -3.34 0.75 -10.75
CA SER A 85 -4.28 1.86 -10.63
C SER A 85 -5.61 1.65 -11.35
N CYS A 86 -5.75 0.64 -12.22
CA CYS A 86 -7.00 0.37 -12.92
C CYS A 86 -7.16 -1.11 -13.28
N PRO A 87 -7.94 -1.91 -12.52
CA PRO A 87 -8.58 -1.55 -11.24
C PRO A 87 -7.55 -1.33 -10.10
N PRO A 88 -7.92 -0.66 -8.99
CA PRO A 88 -7.04 -0.50 -7.84
C PRO A 88 -6.71 -1.87 -7.20
N ALA A 89 -5.47 -2.30 -7.36
CA ALA A 89 -4.98 -3.59 -6.88
C ALA A 89 -3.50 -3.51 -6.53
N ALA A 90 -3.01 -4.52 -5.82
CA ALA A 90 -1.60 -4.75 -5.55
C ALA A 90 -1.22 -6.13 -6.09
N LEU A 91 -0.12 -6.20 -6.84
CA LEU A 91 0.60 -7.43 -7.05
C LEU A 91 1.46 -7.67 -5.81
N VAL A 92 1.28 -8.81 -5.17
CA VAL A 92 2.01 -9.20 -3.97
C VAL A 92 2.71 -10.54 -4.17
N ALA A 93 3.88 -10.70 -3.60
CA ALA A 93 4.59 -11.98 -3.51
C ALA A 93 4.44 -12.56 -2.10
N ASP A 94 4.06 -13.83 -2.00
CA ASP A 94 4.07 -14.54 -0.73
C ASP A 94 5.49 -15.00 -0.32
N GLU A 95 5.61 -15.66 0.83
CA GLU A 95 6.90 -16.17 1.34
C GLU A 95 7.56 -17.23 0.45
N ALA A 96 6.81 -17.87 -0.46
CA ALA A 96 7.33 -18.78 -1.46
C ALA A 96 7.75 -18.06 -2.75
N GLY A 97 7.62 -16.74 -2.81
CA GLY A 97 7.86 -15.92 -4.00
C GLY A 97 6.74 -16.04 -5.04
N GLN A 98 5.57 -16.58 -4.68
CA GLN A 98 4.45 -16.69 -5.61
C GLN A 98 3.72 -15.35 -5.70
N GLU A 99 3.70 -14.76 -6.89
CA GLU A 99 3.00 -13.51 -7.15
C GLU A 99 1.49 -13.70 -7.36
N ARG A 100 0.69 -12.81 -6.77
CA ARG A 100 -0.77 -12.78 -6.89
C ARG A 100 -1.28 -11.36 -6.86
N GLU A 101 -2.35 -11.11 -7.59
CA GLU A 101 -3.07 -9.84 -7.52
C GLU A 101 -4.10 -9.89 -6.39
N ILE A 102 -4.12 -8.86 -5.55
CA ILE A 102 -5.14 -8.63 -4.53
C ILE A 102 -5.71 -7.23 -4.63
N ARG A 103 -6.96 -7.07 -4.22
CA ARG A 103 -7.55 -5.73 -4.08
C ARG A 103 -6.90 -5.02 -2.89
N LEU A 104 -6.71 -3.71 -3.02
CA LEU A 104 -6.15 -2.90 -1.92
C LEU A 104 -7.00 -2.93 -0.64
N THR A 105 -8.32 -3.14 -0.77
CA THR A 105 -9.21 -3.29 0.38
C THR A 105 -8.92 -4.55 1.19
N VAL A 106 -8.53 -5.66 0.53
CA VAL A 106 -8.15 -6.91 1.22
C VAL A 106 -6.89 -6.68 2.05
N LEU A 107 -5.96 -5.87 1.54
CA LEU A 107 -4.73 -5.52 2.24
C LEU A 107 -5.02 -4.68 3.50
N ASP A 108 -5.94 -3.71 3.41
CA ASP A 108 -6.34 -2.86 4.53
C ASP A 108 -7.14 -3.64 5.60
N GLU A 109 -8.06 -4.50 5.16
CA GLU A 109 -8.94 -5.27 6.05
C GLU A 109 -8.18 -6.38 6.79
N MET A 110 -7.35 -7.16 6.08
CA MET A 110 -6.80 -8.42 6.61
C MET A 110 -5.33 -8.34 7.02
N TYR A 111 -4.58 -7.41 6.46
CA TYR A 111 -3.14 -7.31 6.68
C TYR A 111 -2.79 -6.03 7.45
N GLU A 112 -1.59 -6.01 8.00
CA GLU A 112 -0.97 -4.83 8.58
C GLU A 112 0.41 -4.62 7.97
N LEU A 113 0.76 -3.36 7.69
CA LEU A 113 2.09 -3.00 7.24
C LEU A 113 3.08 -3.21 8.40
N THR A 114 4.00 -4.16 8.26
CA THR A 114 4.98 -4.50 9.30
C THR A 114 6.37 -3.99 9.00
N SER A 115 6.72 -3.84 7.72
CA SER A 115 8.04 -3.35 7.30
C SER A 115 7.96 -2.71 5.92
N TRP A 116 8.92 -1.85 5.60
CA TRP A 116 9.11 -1.32 4.25
C TRP A 116 10.58 -1.36 3.89
N ARG A 117 10.93 -2.13 2.85
CA ARG A 117 12.24 -2.10 2.22
C ARG A 117 12.11 -1.30 0.93
N TRP A 118 12.88 -0.23 0.79
CA TRP A 118 12.92 0.48 -0.49
C TRP A 118 13.73 -0.33 -1.48
N CYS A 119 13.11 -0.69 -2.60
CA CYS A 119 13.82 -1.15 -3.78
C CYS A 119 14.26 0.10 -4.57
N GLU A 120 15.56 0.26 -4.75
CA GLU A 120 16.18 1.29 -5.60
C GLU A 120 15.78 1.17 -7.08
#